data_AF-A0A7K6AGI2-F1
#
_entry.id   AF-A0A7K6AGI2-F1
#
_cell.length_a   1.000
_cell.length_b   1.000
_cell.length_c   1.000
_cell.angle_alpha   90.00
_cell.angle_beta   90.00
_cell.angle_gamma   90.00
#
_symmetry.space_group_name_H-M   'P 1'
#
loop_
_entity.id
_entity.type
_entity.pdbx_description
1 polymer ?
#
loop_
_entity_poly.entity_id
_entity_poly.type
_entity_poly.pdbx_seq_one_letter_code
_entity_poly.pdbx_strand_id
1 'polypeptide(L)'
;GAIARVLAENGELVAEGAKEALDLGITGPEGIEISRPEELEAEATHRVITIANRTHCPVYLVNVSSMSAGDVIATAKMQGKVVYAETTTAHATLTGIHYYHQDWFHAAAYVTVPPLRLDTNTSAYLMSLLAK
;
A
#
# COMPACT_ATOMS: atom_id res chain seq x y z
N GLY A 1 16.94 -8.27 -19.76
CA GLY A 1 15.69 -7.52 -19.52
C GLY A 1 14.85 -8.26 -18.49
N ALA A 2 15.14 -8.03 -17.21
CA ALA A 2 14.30 -8.51 -16.11
C ALA A 2 13.24 -7.45 -15.77
N ILE A 3 12.27 -7.81 -14.91
CA ILE A 3 11.25 -6.89 -14.40
C ILE A 3 11.61 -6.52 -12.96
N ALA A 4 11.59 -5.22 -12.64
CA ALA A 4 11.85 -4.74 -11.28
C ALA A 4 10.57 -4.78 -10.44
N ARG A 5 10.46 -5.76 -9.53
CA ARG A 5 9.37 -5.82 -8.54
C ARG A 5 9.70 -4.94 -7.35
N VAL A 6 8.77 -4.05 -6.95
CA VAL A 6 9.00 -3.09 -5.86
C VAL A 6 7.80 -3.04 -4.93
N LEU A 7 8.07 -3.24 -3.63
CA LEU A 7 7.14 -2.90 -2.55
C LEU A 7 7.35 -1.42 -2.22
N ALA A 8 6.36 -0.59 -2.51
CA ALA A 8 6.53 0.85 -2.55
C ALA A 8 5.87 1.52 -1.33
N GLU A 9 6.63 1.66 -0.24
CA GLU A 9 6.31 2.54 0.88
C GLU A 9 7.53 3.41 1.21
N ASN A 10 7.31 4.63 1.71
CA ASN A 10 8.41 5.47 2.15
C ASN A 10 9.00 4.95 3.48
N GLY A 11 10.10 4.19 3.38
CA GLY A 11 10.70 3.53 4.53
C GLY A 11 11.16 4.45 5.67
N GLU A 12 11.55 5.69 5.38
CA GLU A 12 11.95 6.66 6.40
C GLU A 12 10.73 7.13 7.21
N LEU A 13 9.66 7.51 6.50
CA LEU A 13 8.41 7.93 7.15
C LEU A 13 7.73 6.78 7.89
N VAL A 14 7.80 5.55 7.37
CA VAL A 14 7.35 4.34 8.08
C VAL A 14 8.10 4.17 9.40
N ALA A 15 9.43 4.35 9.40
CA ALA A 15 10.24 4.14 10.60
C ALA A 15 9.92 5.19 11.68
N GLU A 16 9.79 6.46 11.30
CA GLU A 16 9.41 7.52 12.23
C GLU A 16 7.94 7.38 12.69
N GLY A 17 7.01 7.03 11.81
CA GLY A 17 5.61 6.81 12.18
C GLY A 17 5.42 5.64 13.14
N ALA A 18 6.20 4.55 12.98
CA ALA A 18 6.17 3.42 13.91
C ALA A 18 6.72 3.79 15.28
N LYS A 19 7.80 4.58 15.31
CA LYS A 19 8.37 5.12 16.54
C LYS A 19 7.38 6.06 17.25
N GLU A 20 6.76 6.98 16.51
CA GLU A 20 5.76 7.91 17.05
C GLU A 20 4.56 7.17 17.63
N ALA A 21 4.02 6.16 16.93
CA ALA A 21 2.91 5.35 17.44
C ALA A 21 3.26 4.68 18.77
N LEU A 22 4.47 4.09 18.89
CA LEU A 22 4.94 3.49 20.13
C LEU A 22 5.17 4.52 21.24
N ASP A 23 5.71 5.70 20.93
CA ASP A 23 5.92 6.80 21.89
C ASP A 23 4.57 7.33 22.44
N LEU A 24 3.50 7.24 21.65
CA LEU A 24 2.12 7.53 22.06
C LEU A 24 1.44 6.37 22.83
N GLY A 25 2.15 5.26 23.06
CA GLY A 25 1.64 4.09 23.76
C GLY A 25 0.75 3.16 22.92
N ILE A 26 0.73 3.34 21.59
CA ILE A 26 -0.01 2.48 20.67
C ILE A 26 0.84 1.24 20.37
N THR A 27 0.61 0.18 21.14
CA THR A 27 1.35 -1.09 21.03
C THR A 27 0.52 -2.23 20.45
N GLY A 28 -0.76 -1.99 20.14
CA GLY A 28 -1.64 -2.98 19.53
C GLY A 28 -1.46 -3.09 18.01
N PRO A 29 -2.10 -4.09 17.36
CA PRO A 29 -2.01 -4.29 15.91
C PRO A 29 -2.48 -3.10 15.07
N GLU A 30 -3.38 -2.26 15.59
CA GLU A 30 -3.82 -1.00 14.98
C GLU A 30 -2.67 -0.04 14.66
N GLY A 31 -1.55 -0.15 15.39
CA GLY A 31 -0.34 0.61 15.11
C GLY A 31 0.19 0.41 13.69
N ILE A 32 -0.05 -0.74 13.03
CA ILE A 32 0.43 -0.99 11.66
C ILE A 32 -0.24 -0.09 10.62
N GLU A 33 -1.51 0.26 10.84
CA GLU A 33 -2.27 1.13 9.93
C GLU A 33 -1.96 2.59 10.22
N ILE A 34 -1.95 2.96 11.52
CA ILE A 34 -1.67 4.31 12.00
C ILE A 34 -0.26 4.79 11.60
N SER A 35 0.75 3.93 11.73
CA SER A 35 2.15 4.30 11.44
C SER A 35 2.48 4.40 9.95
N ARG A 36 1.57 3.94 9.06
CA ARG A 36 1.84 3.79 7.63
C ARG A 36 0.63 4.20 6.79
N PRO A 37 0.15 5.45 6.88
CA PRO A 37 -1.02 5.91 6.13
C PRO A 37 -0.77 5.81 4.62
N GLU A 38 -1.85 5.74 3.84
CA GLU A 38 -1.77 5.41 2.41
C GLU A 38 -0.95 6.38 1.56
N GLU A 39 -0.76 7.62 2.02
CA GLU A 39 0.10 8.61 1.37
C GLU A 39 1.57 8.16 1.28
N LEU A 40 2.08 7.37 2.24
CA LEU A 40 3.44 6.82 2.19
C LEU A 40 3.60 5.79 1.07
N GLU A 41 2.54 5.04 0.78
CA GLU A 41 2.52 4.09 -0.34
C GLU A 41 2.40 4.84 -1.68
N ALA A 42 1.53 5.85 -1.74
CA ALA A 42 1.32 6.66 -2.94
C ALA A 42 2.58 7.45 -3.34
N GLU A 43 3.28 8.08 -2.38
CA GLU A 43 4.54 8.79 -2.60
C GLU A 43 5.60 7.86 -3.20
N ALA A 44 5.85 6.73 -2.54
CA ALA A 44 6.87 5.78 -2.97
C ALA A 44 6.52 5.15 -4.33
N THR A 45 5.24 4.88 -4.59
CA THR A 45 4.73 4.42 -5.89
C THR A 45 5.01 5.44 -6.98
N HIS A 46 4.71 6.72 -6.73
CA HIS A 46 4.99 7.80 -7.68
C HIS A 46 6.49 7.96 -7.94
N ARG A 47 7.30 7.92 -6.88
CA ARG A 47 8.75 8.04 -6.95
C ARG A 47 9.39 6.90 -7.75
N VAL A 48 9.03 5.65 -7.47
CA VAL A 48 9.62 4.51 -8.20
C VAL A 48 9.19 4.48 -9.67
N ILE A 49 7.94 4.83 -9.99
CA ILE A 49 7.48 4.96 -11.37
C ILE A 49 8.28 6.04 -12.12
N THR A 50 8.57 7.16 -11.45
CA THR A 50 9.37 8.25 -12.02
C THR A 50 10.78 7.77 -12.33
N ILE A 51 11.43 7.09 -11.39
CA ILE A 51 12.78 6.50 -11.58
C ILE A 51 12.76 5.50 -12.75
N ALA A 52 11.83 4.55 -12.72
CA ALA A 52 11.69 3.50 -13.73
C ALA A 52 11.55 4.08 -15.15
N ASN A 53 10.68 5.10 -15.30
CA ASN A 53 10.48 5.81 -16.55
C ASN A 53 11.74 6.54 -17.04
N ARG A 54 12.49 7.17 -16.13
CA ARG A 54 13.77 7.83 -16.46
C ARG A 54 14.86 6.85 -16.87
N THR A 55 14.84 5.64 -16.33
CA THR A 55 15.81 4.58 -16.65
C THR A 55 15.37 3.64 -17.77
N HIS A 56 14.18 3.86 -18.36
CA HIS A 56 13.57 2.96 -19.35
C HIS A 56 13.46 1.50 -18.86
N CYS A 57 13.24 1.31 -17.56
CA CYS A 57 13.08 0.01 -16.93
C CYS A 57 11.58 -0.25 -16.68
N PRO A 58 11.01 -1.39 -17.10
CA PRO A 58 9.66 -1.77 -16.70
C PRO A 58 9.62 -2.03 -15.19
N VAL A 59 8.65 -1.43 -14.50
CA VAL A 59 8.46 -1.62 -13.05
C VAL A 59 7.15 -2.36 -12.76
N TYR A 60 7.17 -3.19 -11.73
CA TYR A 60 6.06 -3.98 -11.25
C TYR A 60 5.82 -3.70 -9.77
N LEU A 61 4.73 -3.01 -9.44
CA LEU A 61 4.38 -2.67 -8.07
C LEU A 61 3.70 -3.88 -7.41
N VAL A 62 4.20 -4.31 -6.26
CA VAL A 62 3.61 -5.44 -5.52
C VAL A 62 2.77 -4.94 -4.34
N ASN A 63 1.78 -5.74 -3.95
CA ASN A 63 0.93 -5.49 -2.78
C ASN A 63 0.24 -4.11 -2.78
N VAL A 64 -0.23 -3.62 -3.93
CA VAL A 64 -0.97 -2.36 -3.99
C VAL A 64 -2.20 -2.44 -3.07
N SER A 65 -2.23 -1.59 -2.06
CA SER A 65 -3.17 -1.69 -0.94
C SER A 65 -4.19 -0.57 -0.87
N SER A 66 -3.92 0.57 -1.52
CA SER A 66 -4.70 1.81 -1.36
C SER A 66 -5.25 2.35 -2.67
N MET A 67 -6.32 3.15 -2.56
CA MET A 67 -6.88 3.87 -3.69
C MET A 67 -5.88 4.91 -4.21
N SER A 68 -5.20 5.62 -3.30
CA SER A 68 -4.18 6.62 -3.64
C SER A 68 -3.03 6.04 -4.47
N ALA A 69 -2.47 4.88 -4.10
CA ALA A 69 -1.45 4.22 -4.93
C ALA A 69 -2.03 3.72 -6.27
N GLY A 70 -3.28 3.22 -6.27
CA GLY A 70 -4.01 2.84 -7.47
C GLY A 70 -4.17 3.98 -8.49
N ASP A 71 -4.54 5.18 -8.02
CA ASP A 71 -4.69 6.38 -8.86
C ASP A 71 -3.36 6.83 -9.46
N VAL A 72 -2.26 6.75 -8.69
CA VAL A 72 -0.90 7.02 -9.19
C VAL A 72 -0.55 6.06 -10.32
N ILE A 73 -0.82 4.77 -10.17
CA ILE A 73 -0.57 3.75 -11.19
C ILE A 73 -1.44 3.98 -12.43
N ALA A 74 -2.74 4.25 -12.24
CA ALA A 74 -3.67 4.52 -13.33
C ALA A 74 -3.23 5.74 -14.15
N THR A 75 -2.83 6.82 -13.47
CA THR A 75 -2.31 8.03 -14.10
C THR A 75 -1.02 7.76 -14.89
N ALA A 76 -0.08 7.00 -14.30
CA ALA A 76 1.15 6.63 -14.97
C ALA A 76 0.91 5.79 -16.24
N LYS A 77 -0.04 4.84 -16.18
CA LYS A 77 -0.45 4.05 -17.34
C LYS A 77 -1.08 4.92 -18.44
N MET A 78 -1.95 5.88 -18.08
CA MET A 78 -2.55 6.82 -19.04
C MET A 78 -1.48 7.68 -19.76
N GLN A 79 -0.36 7.97 -19.09
CA GLN A 79 0.79 8.67 -19.66
C GLN A 79 1.70 7.78 -20.53
N GLY A 80 1.35 6.50 -20.73
CA GLY A 80 2.13 5.56 -21.53
C GLY A 80 3.39 5.02 -20.84
N LYS A 81 3.53 5.19 -19.52
CA LYS A 81 4.66 4.63 -18.76
C LYS A 81 4.52 3.11 -18.66
N VAL A 82 5.65 2.39 -18.72
CA VAL A 82 5.67 0.92 -18.63
C VAL A 82 5.61 0.48 -17.17
N VAL A 83 4.40 0.40 -16.64
CA VAL A 83 4.10 0.08 -15.24
C VAL A 83 3.09 -1.06 -15.17
N TYR A 84 3.43 -2.08 -14.38
CA TYR A 84 2.55 -3.17 -13.99
C TYR A 84 2.30 -3.11 -12.49
N ALA A 85 1.23 -3.75 -12.03
CA ALA A 85 0.88 -3.77 -10.63
C ALA A 85 0.17 -5.08 -10.25
N GLU A 86 0.32 -5.45 -9.00
CA GLU A 86 -0.31 -6.59 -8.33
C GLU A 86 -0.93 -6.12 -7.03
N THR A 87 -2.03 -6.75 -6.65
CA THR A 87 -2.61 -6.63 -5.31
C THR A 87 -2.82 -8.04 -4.75
N THR A 88 -3.02 -8.15 -3.44
CA THR A 88 -3.28 -9.44 -2.80
C THR A 88 -4.78 -9.66 -2.65
N THR A 89 -5.20 -10.92 -2.45
CA THR A 89 -6.60 -11.22 -2.11
C THR A 89 -7.05 -10.48 -0.87
N ALA A 90 -6.17 -10.33 0.13
CA ALA A 90 -6.49 -9.60 1.36
C ALA A 90 -6.80 -8.13 1.06
N HIS A 91 -5.93 -7.43 0.32
CA HIS A 91 -6.14 -6.03 -0.04
C HIS A 91 -7.38 -5.81 -0.93
N ALA A 92 -7.64 -6.74 -1.85
CA ALA A 92 -8.78 -6.64 -2.76
C ALA A 92 -10.14 -6.97 -2.13
N THR A 93 -10.18 -7.57 -0.93
CA THR A 93 -11.45 -8.09 -0.36
C THR A 93 -11.70 -7.72 1.10
N LEU A 94 -10.67 -7.36 1.87
CA LEU A 94 -10.77 -7.08 3.30
C LEU A 94 -10.55 -5.58 3.58
N THR A 95 -10.85 -5.16 4.80
CA THR A 95 -10.65 -3.78 5.27
C THR A 95 -9.83 -3.74 6.56
N GLY A 96 -9.22 -2.59 6.85
CA GLY A 96 -8.39 -2.36 8.04
C GLY A 96 -9.16 -2.36 9.36
N ILE A 97 -10.51 -2.43 9.32
CA ILE A 97 -11.34 -2.47 10.54
C ILE A 97 -10.96 -3.63 11.46
N HIS A 98 -10.40 -4.72 10.89
CA HIS A 98 -9.96 -5.88 11.65
C HIS A 98 -8.81 -5.57 12.63
N TYR A 99 -8.02 -4.52 12.38
CA TYR A 99 -6.96 -4.11 13.31
C TYR A 99 -7.48 -3.57 14.64
N TYR A 100 -8.73 -3.10 14.67
CA TYR A 100 -9.38 -2.53 15.85
C TYR A 100 -10.29 -3.54 16.57
N HIS A 101 -10.14 -4.83 16.27
CA HIS A 101 -10.90 -5.88 16.92
C HIS A 101 -10.48 -6.03 18.39
N GLN A 102 -11.45 -6.31 19.28
CA GLN A 102 -11.20 -6.39 20.73
C GLN A 102 -10.34 -7.60 21.13
N ASP A 103 -10.46 -8.71 20.39
CA ASP A 103 -9.51 -9.83 20.52
C ASP A 103 -8.21 -9.51 19.77
N TRP A 104 -7.12 -9.45 20.54
CA TRP A 104 -5.78 -9.18 20.03
C TRP A 104 -5.33 -10.22 19.00
N PHE A 105 -5.65 -11.51 19.19
CA PHE A 105 -5.23 -12.55 18.24
C PHE A 105 -5.91 -12.39 16.89
N HIS A 106 -7.19 -12.03 16.88
CA HIS A 106 -7.90 -11.65 15.66
C HIS A 106 -7.21 -10.47 14.99
N ALA A 107 -6.98 -9.37 15.70
CA ALA A 107 -6.39 -8.16 15.11
C ALA A 107 -4.98 -8.42 14.55
N ALA A 108 -4.14 -9.15 15.31
CA ALA A 108 -2.79 -9.50 14.92
C ALA A 108 -2.74 -10.42 13.67
N ALA A 109 -3.76 -11.26 13.45
CA ALA A 109 -3.81 -12.17 12.31
C ALA A 109 -3.92 -11.46 10.95
N TYR A 110 -4.34 -10.19 10.93
CA TYR A 110 -4.49 -9.39 9.71
C TYR A 110 -3.28 -8.49 9.42
N VAL A 111 -2.26 -8.49 10.29
CA VAL A 111 -1.08 -7.64 10.15
C VAL A 111 -0.29 -8.06 8.91
N THR A 112 -0.15 -7.12 7.97
CA THR A 112 0.60 -7.28 6.72
C THR A 112 1.06 -5.89 6.22
N VAL A 113 1.91 -5.85 5.19
CA VAL A 113 2.41 -4.60 4.60
C VAL A 113 2.28 -4.55 3.07
N PRO A 114 1.90 -3.38 2.50
CA PRO A 114 1.26 -2.26 3.21
C PRO A 114 -0.04 -2.69 3.92
N PRO A 115 -0.52 -1.99 4.96
CA PRO A 115 -1.65 -2.45 5.77
C PRO A 115 -2.96 -2.47 4.97
N LEU A 116 -3.94 -3.23 5.44
CA LEU A 116 -5.32 -3.10 4.97
C LEU A 116 -5.85 -1.70 5.31
N ARG A 117 -6.58 -1.06 4.40
CA ARG A 117 -7.03 0.34 4.59
C ARG A 117 -8.38 0.40 5.29
N LEU A 118 -8.58 1.41 6.14
CA LEU A 118 -9.84 1.63 6.84
C LEU A 118 -10.98 2.06 5.92
N ASP A 119 -10.67 2.77 4.83
CA ASP A 119 -11.69 3.18 3.87
C ASP A 119 -12.37 1.96 3.24
N THR A 120 -13.66 1.83 3.51
CA THR A 120 -14.51 0.72 3.05
C THR A 120 -14.65 0.64 1.53
N ASN A 121 -14.33 1.71 0.80
CA ASN A 121 -14.35 1.72 -0.67
C ASN A 121 -13.10 1.10 -1.29
N THR A 122 -12.02 0.92 -0.51
CA THR A 122 -10.72 0.47 -1.02
C THR A 122 -10.83 -0.86 -1.77
N SER A 123 -11.48 -1.86 -1.19
CA SER A 123 -11.62 -3.19 -1.80
C SER A 123 -12.37 -3.14 -3.13
N ALA A 124 -13.52 -2.46 -3.16
CA ALA A 124 -14.32 -2.28 -4.38
C ALA A 124 -13.56 -1.51 -5.46
N TYR A 125 -12.83 -0.46 -5.07
CA TYR A 125 -12.01 0.32 -5.98
C TYR A 125 -10.86 -0.51 -6.57
N LEU A 126 -10.09 -1.24 -5.74
CA LEU A 126 -9.01 -2.11 -6.21
C LEU A 126 -9.52 -3.23 -7.13
N MET A 127 -10.68 -3.82 -6.81
CA MET A 127 -11.34 -4.78 -7.70
C MET A 127 -11.74 -4.14 -9.04
N SER A 128 -12.18 -2.88 -9.04
CA SER A 128 -12.49 -2.15 -10.27
C SER A 128 -11.25 -1.87 -11.14
N LEU A 129 -10.08 -1.67 -10.52
CA LEU A 129 -8.82 -1.51 -11.23
C LEU A 129 -8.34 -2.83 -11.85
N LEU A 130 -8.60 -3.97 -11.19
CA LEU A 130 -8.28 -5.30 -11.73
C LEU A 130 -9.16 -5.70 -12.92
N ALA A 131 -10.40 -5.21 -12.97
CA ALA A 131 -11.35 -5.52 -14.04
C ALA A 131 -11.04 -4.81 -15.37
N LYS A 132 -10.11 -3.86 -15.39
CA LYS A 132 -9.73 -3.05 -16.56
C LYS A 132 -8.42 -3.52 -17.18
#